data_AF-A0A924E964-F1
#
_entry.id   AF-A0A924E964-F1
#
_cell.length_a   1.000
_cell.length_b   1.000
_cell.length_c   1.000
_cell.angle_alpha   90.00
_cell.angle_beta   90.00
_cell.angle_gamma   90.00
#
_symmetry.space_group_name_H-M   'P 1'
#
loop_
_entity.id
_entity.type
_entity.pdbx_description
1 polymer ?
#
loop_
_entity_poly.entity_id
_entity_poly.type
_entity_poly.pdbx_seq_one_letter_code
_entity_poly.pdbx_strand_id
1 'polypeptide(L)'
;MSTETLLEFAHRGLLLALWVSLPTVAAAAVAGVAIALIQATTQLQDQTAGQVFKLIAACAVLALSAGWLGLSVLNFADEMLRAAGFHAPTPII
;
A
#
# COMPACT_ATOMS: atom_id res chain seq x y z
N MET A 1 -21.92 -5.69 -20.45
CA MET A 1 -20.81 -4.84 -19.97
C MET A 1 -20.50 -3.85 -21.07
N SER A 2 -21.07 -2.65 -20.97
CA SER A 2 -20.86 -1.56 -21.93
C SER A 2 -19.44 -0.99 -21.74
N THR A 3 -18.82 -0.47 -22.79
CA THR A 3 -17.45 0.08 -22.76
C THR A 3 -17.31 1.23 -21.74
N GLU A 4 -18.39 1.98 -21.52
CA GLU A 4 -18.52 3.03 -20.50
C GLU A 4 -18.31 2.50 -19.07
N THR A 5 -18.88 1.34 -18.73
CA THR A 5 -18.74 0.71 -17.41
C THR A 5 -17.30 0.28 -17.17
N LEU A 6 -16.64 -0.24 -18.21
CA LEU A 6 -15.23 -0.62 -18.18
C LEU A 6 -14.32 0.59 -17.91
N LEU A 7 -14.61 1.73 -18.54
CA LEU A 7 -13.86 2.96 -18.36
C LEU A 7 -14.06 3.56 -16.96
N GLU A 8 -15.28 3.51 -16.41
CA GLU A 8 -15.55 3.92 -15.03
C GLU A 8 -14.78 3.09 -14.01
N PHE A 9 -14.77 1.76 -14.15
CA PHE A 9 -14.01 0.88 -13.27
C PHE A 9 -12.51 1.13 -13.36
N ALA A 10 -11.98 1.36 -14.56
CA ALA A 10 -10.57 1.72 -14.75
C ALA A 10 -10.23 3.05 -14.05
N HIS A 11 -11.10 4.06 -14.18
CA HIS A 11 -10.90 5.35 -13.53
C HIS A 11 -10.95 5.25 -12.00
N ARG A 12 -11.95 4.53 -11.45
CA ARG A 12 -12.04 4.26 -10.00
C ARG A 12 -10.84 3.47 -9.49
N GLY A 13 -10.39 2.45 -10.22
CA GLY A 13 -9.20 1.67 -9.87
C GLY A 13 -7.94 2.54 -9.81
N LEU A 14 -7.76 3.46 -10.76
CA LEU A 14 -6.65 4.40 -10.78
C LEU A 14 -6.72 5.37 -9.58
N LEU A 15 -7.90 5.91 -9.29
CA LEU A 15 -8.11 6.79 -8.13
C LEU A 15 -7.89 6.06 -6.80
N LEU A 16 -8.31 4.80 -6.69
CA LEU A 16 -8.05 3.98 -5.53
C LEU A 16 -6.56 3.75 -5.34
N ALA A 17 -5.84 3.38 -6.42
CA ALA A 17 -4.40 3.20 -6.37
C ALA A 17 -3.68 4.50 -5.94
N LEU A 18 -4.15 5.66 -6.40
CA LEU A 18 -3.63 6.96 -5.97
C LEU A 18 -3.90 7.21 -4.48
N TRP A 19 -5.13 7.02 -4.02
CA TRP A 19 -5.52 7.24 -2.62
C TRP A 19 -4.85 6.28 -1.64
N VAL A 20 -4.63 5.04 -2.05
CA VAL A 20 -3.99 3.99 -1.25
C VAL A 20 -2.47 4.16 -1.21
N SER A 21 -1.87 4.63 -2.31
CA SER A 21 -0.43 4.91 -2.36
C SER A 21 -0.03 6.16 -1.59
N LEU A 22 -0.85 7.22 -1.56
CA LEU A 22 -0.57 8.46 -0.81
C LEU A 22 -0.15 8.25 0.66
N PRO A 23 -0.94 7.60 1.53
CA PRO A 23 -0.58 7.37 2.93
C PRO A 23 0.62 6.43 3.08
N THR A 24 0.75 5.46 2.17
CA THR A 24 1.87 4.50 2.15
C THR A 24 3.19 5.20 1.82
N VAL A 25 3.19 6.07 0.81
CA VAL A 25 4.35 6.87 0.39
C VAL A 25 4.71 7.87 1.49
N ALA A 26 3.72 8.51 2.12
CA ALA A 26 3.96 9.40 3.25
C ALA A 26 4.59 8.67 4.45
N ALA A 27 4.08 7.49 4.81
CA ALA A 27 4.65 6.68 5.88
C ALA A 27 6.09 6.23 5.55
N ALA A 28 6.34 5.82 4.31
CA ALA A 28 7.67 5.46 3.83
C ALA A 28 8.65 6.65 3.89
N ALA A 29 8.20 7.83 3.50
CA ALA A 29 9.00 9.06 3.54
C ALA A 29 9.35 9.44 4.99
N VAL A 30 8.38 9.45 5.91
CA VAL A 30 8.61 9.77 7.33
C VAL A 30 9.59 8.78 7.96
N ALA A 31 9.39 7.49 7.74
CA ALA A 31 10.31 6.47 8.24
C ALA A 31 11.72 6.67 7.65
N GLY A 32 11.81 6.85 6.33
CA GLY A 32 13.06 7.12 5.60
C GLY A 32 13.85 8.29 6.18
N VAL A 33 13.17 9.41 6.46
CA VAL A 33 13.75 10.59 7.09
C VAL A 33 14.23 10.30 8.51
N ALA A 34 13.43 9.60 9.33
CA ALA A 34 13.83 9.26 10.70
C ALA A 34 15.12 8.43 10.74
N ILE A 35 15.27 7.45 9.84
CA ILE A 35 16.47 6.61 9.75
C ILE A 35 17.65 7.41 9.24
N ALA A 36 17.45 8.27 8.24
CA ALA A 36 18.50 9.14 7.73
C ALA A 36 19.04 10.06 8.84
N LEU A 37 18.15 10.55 9.71
CA LEU A 37 18.52 11.33 10.89
C LEU A 37 19.37 10.50 11.87
N ILE A 38 18.94 9.27 12.19
CA ILE A 38 19.68 8.36 13.10
C ILE A 38 21.05 8.00 12.52
N GLN A 39 21.13 7.73 11.21
CA GLN A 39 22.40 7.46 10.52
C GLN A 39 23.32 8.69 10.57
N ALA A 40 22.78 9.89 10.39
CA ALA A 40 23.54 11.14 10.42
C ALA A 40 24.07 11.48 11.83
N THR A 41 23.24 11.34 12.88
CA THR A 41 23.63 11.68 14.26
C THR A 41 24.63 10.69 14.86
N THR A 42 24.60 9.43 14.44
CA THR A 42 25.45 8.36 15.01
C THR A 42 26.79 8.23 14.30
N GLN A 43 27.04 9.01 13.23
CA GLN A 43 28.27 8.95 12.41
C GLN A 43 28.62 7.54 11.90
N LEU A 44 27.61 6.66 11.74
CA LEU A 44 27.77 5.31 11.19
C LEU A 44 27.93 5.41 9.67
N GLN A 45 29.17 5.61 9.20
CA GLN A 45 29.55 5.56 7.78
C GLN A 45 29.93 4.15 7.30
N ASP A 46 29.75 3.13 8.15
CA ASP A 46 30.01 1.74 7.77
C ASP A 46 28.87 1.21 6.89
N GLN A 47 29.17 0.97 5.60
CA GLN A 47 28.16 0.61 4.59
C GLN A 47 27.34 -0.62 4.99
N THR A 48 27.94 -1.56 5.73
CA THR A 48 27.29 -2.80 6.16
C THR A 48 26.18 -2.53 7.18
N ALA A 49 26.44 -1.67 8.17
CA ALA A 49 25.46 -1.30 9.18
C ALA A 49 24.34 -0.44 8.59
N GLY A 50 24.69 0.53 7.72
CA GLY A 50 23.72 1.38 7.03
C GLY A 50 22.73 0.60 6.17
N GLN A 51 23.18 -0.48 5.52
CA GLN A 51 22.35 -1.38 4.72
C GLN A 51 21.32 -2.15 5.57
N VAL A 52 21.75 -2.67 6.74
CA VAL A 52 20.87 -3.40 7.67
C VAL A 52 19.79 -2.49 8.23
N PHE A 53 20.15 -1.28 8.69
CA PHE A 53 19.17 -0.32 9.18
C PHE A 53 18.13 0.07 8.12
N LYS A 54 18.55 0.24 6.86
CA LYS A 54 17.63 0.49 5.75
C LYS A 54 16.69 -0.70 5.49
N LEU A 55 17.17 -1.93 5.63
CA LEU A 55 16.32 -3.13 5.46
C LEU A 55 15.27 -3.24 6.56
N ILE A 56 15.66 -3.10 7.83
CA ILE A 56 14.75 -3.15 8.98
C ILE A 56 13.65 -2.09 8.84
N ALA A 57 14.06 -0.89 8.43
CA ALA A 57 13.14 0.18 8.13
C ALA A 57 12.15 -0.11 7.00
N ALA A 58 12.62 -0.63 5.87
CA ALA A 58 11.76 -1.03 4.76
C ALA A 58 10.75 -2.09 5.23
N CYS A 59 11.19 -3.08 6.02
CA CYS A 59 10.32 -4.07 6.63
C CYS A 59 9.29 -3.44 7.58
N ALA A 60 9.69 -2.47 8.41
CA ALA A 60 8.77 -1.78 9.32
C ALA A 60 7.71 -0.98 8.56
N VAL A 61 8.10 -0.22 7.54
CA VAL A 61 7.18 0.52 6.67
C VAL A 61 6.22 -0.43 5.96
N LEU A 62 6.72 -1.54 5.41
CA LEU A 62 5.89 -2.56 4.77
C LEU A 62 4.91 -3.19 5.77
N ALA A 63 5.35 -3.53 6.97
CA ALA A 63 4.49 -4.11 8.01
C ALA A 63 3.39 -3.13 8.46
N LEU A 64 3.73 -1.86 8.63
CA LEU A 64 2.76 -0.81 9.00
C LEU A 64 1.76 -0.53 7.87
N SER A 65 2.20 -0.57 6.61
CA SER A 65 1.34 -0.31 5.44
C SER A 65 0.52 -1.53 5.00
N ALA A 66 0.95 -2.76 5.33
CA ALA A 66 0.33 -3.99 4.88
C ALA A 66 -1.17 -4.11 5.25
N GLY A 67 -1.54 -3.72 6.47
CA GLY A 67 -2.93 -3.87 6.94
C GLY A 67 -3.92 -3.02 6.12
N TRP A 68 -3.56 -1.77 5.81
CA TRP A 68 -4.44 -0.85 5.11
C TRP A 68 -4.42 -1.07 3.58
N LEU A 69 -3.25 -1.31 3.00
CA LEU A 69 -3.10 -1.65 1.58
C LEU A 69 -3.92 -2.88 1.21
N GLY A 70 -3.79 -3.95 2.00
CA GLY A 70 -4.47 -5.22 1.77
C GLY A 70 -5.98 -5.07 1.80
N LEU A 71 -6.53 -4.39 2.81
CA LEU A 71 -7.97 -4.20 2.95
C LEU A 71 -8.55 -3.37 1.78
N SER A 72 -7.84 -2.33 1.34
CA SER A 72 -8.29 -1.46 0.24
C SER A 72 -8.34 -2.20 -1.10
N VAL A 73 -7.32 -3.01 -1.39
CA VAL A 73 -7.26 -3.83 -2.62
C VAL A 73 -8.32 -4.94 -2.60
N LEU A 74 -8.50 -5.60 -1.45
CA LEU A 74 -9.52 -6.65 -1.30
C LEU A 74 -10.94 -6.11 -1.49
N ASN A 75 -11.25 -4.94 -0.92
CA ASN A 75 -12.57 -4.31 -1.09
C ASN A 75 -12.87 -4.01 -2.56
N PHE A 76 -11.88 -3.49 -3.30
CA PHE A 76 -12.05 -3.21 -4.73
C PHE A 76 -12.17 -4.48 -5.57
N ALA A 77 -11.41 -5.52 -5.22
CA ALA A 77 -11.51 -6.82 -5.87
C ALA A 77 -12.90 -7.45 -5.66
N ASP A 78 -13.47 -7.34 -4.45
CA ASP A 78 -14.83 -7.82 -4.15
C ASP A 78 -15.89 -7.02 -4.94
N GLU A 79 -15.73 -5.70 -5.03
CA GLU A 79 -16.63 -4.82 -5.80
C GLU A 79 -16.61 -5.16 -7.30
N MET A 80 -15.43 -5.40 -7.88
CA MET A 80 -15.29 -5.86 -9.27
C MET A 80 -15.87 -7.27 -9.49
N LEU A 81 -15.62 -8.20 -8.56
CA LEU A 81 -16.07 -9.59 -8.68
C LEU A 81 -17.60 -9.69 -8.60
N ARG A 82 -18.22 -8.89 -7.72
CA ARG A 82 -19.68 -8.75 -7.62
C ARG A 82 -20.27 -8.14 -8.88
N ALA A 83 -19.64 -7.10 -9.43
CA ALA A 83 -20.06 -6.49 -10.69
C ALA A 83 -19.95 -7.45 -11.89
N ALA A 84 -18.99 -8.39 -11.86
CA ALA A 84 -18.82 -9.41 -12.89
C ALA A 84 -19.91 -10.51 -12.88
N GLY A 85 -20.85 -10.49 -11.93
CA GLY A 85 -21.97 -11.44 -11.87
C GLY A 85 -21.66 -12.72 -11.08
N PHE A 86 -20.54 -12.76 -10.35
CA PHE A 86 -20.26 -13.85 -9.43
C PHE A 86 -21.06 -13.67 -8.13
N HIS A 87 -22.20 -14.36 -8.04
CA HIS A 87 -23.00 -14.44 -6.82
C HIS A 87 -22.36 -15.44 -5.83
N ALA A 88 -21.46 -14.99 -4.95
CA ALA A 88 -21.19 -15.80 -3.77
C ALA A 88 -22.49 -15.88 -2.93
N PRO A 89 -22.92 -17.07 -2.48
CA PRO A 89 -24.08 -17.18 -1.61
C PRO A 89 -23.85 -16.30 -0.38
N THR A 90 -24.76 -15.36 -0.16
CA THR A 90 -24.70 -14.40 0.94
C THR A 90 -24.40 -15.11 2.26
N PRO A 91 -23.37 -14.71 3.03
CA PRO A 91 -23.30 -15.11 4.43
C PRO A 91 -24.52 -14.51 5.12
N ILE A 92 -25.41 -15.40 5.53
CA ILE A 92 -26.58 -15.12 6.37
C ILE A 92 -26.03 -14.53 7.67
N ILE A 93 -26.21 -13.23 7.86
CA ILE A 93 -26.31 -12.62 9.18
C ILE A 93 -27.76 -12.18 9.35
#